data_AF-A0A699ZAN1-F1
#
_entry.id   AF-A0A699ZAN1-F1
#
_cell.length_a   1.000
_cell.length_b   1.000
_cell.length_c   1.000
_cell.angle_alpha   90.00
_cell.angle_beta   90.00
_cell.angle_gamma   90.00
#
_symmetry.space_group_name_H-M   'P 1'
#
loop_
_entity.id
_entity.type
_entity.pdbx_description
1 polymer ?
#
loop_
_entity_poly.entity_id
_entity_poly.type
_entity_poly.pdbx_seq_one_letter_code
_entity_poly.pdbx_strand_id
1 'polypeptide(L)'
;MRHDASSDFPRHWVLQASGDGAAWTDLSVHRADCSLRKPGQYASWPVLGPSAQTAYRLFRLRLTGPTTNPHQAYAFPLAYWEISSSH
;
A
#
# COMPACT_ATOMS: atom_id res chain seq x y z
N MET A 1 -7.72 1.19 2.32
CA MET A 1 -6.95 2.37 1.83
C MET A 1 -7.88 3.33 1.11
N ARG A 2 -7.75 4.64 1.32
CA ARG A 2 -8.51 5.69 0.61
C ARG A 2 -7.57 6.73 -0.02
N HIS A 3 -7.80 7.02 -1.29
CA HIS A 3 -7.09 8.04 -2.06
C HIS A 3 -7.50 9.46 -1.63
N ASP A 4 -6.58 10.44 -1.70
CA ASP A 4 -6.75 11.81 -1.20
C ASP A 4 -7.53 12.76 -2.11
N ALA A 5 -8.06 12.25 -3.22
CA ALA A 5 -8.81 12.98 -4.23
C ALA A 5 -7.98 13.84 -5.22
N SER A 6 -6.65 13.72 -5.18
CA SER A 6 -5.79 14.19 -6.29
C SER A 6 -5.98 13.38 -7.59
N SER A 7 -5.24 13.72 -8.64
CA SER A 7 -5.16 12.95 -9.90
C SER A 7 -4.01 11.94 -9.93
N ASP A 8 -3.29 11.82 -8.82
CA ASP A 8 -2.01 11.15 -8.77
C ASP A 8 -2.30 9.77 -8.19
N PHE A 9 -2.34 8.73 -9.01
CA PHE A 9 -2.74 7.41 -8.53
C PHE A 9 -1.51 6.51 -8.40
N PRO A 10 -1.29 5.86 -7.23
CA PRO A 10 -0.19 4.92 -7.08
C PRO A 10 -0.46 3.66 -7.92
N ARG A 11 0.54 3.27 -8.72
CA ARG A 11 0.49 2.07 -9.58
C ARG A 11 1.46 0.98 -9.14
N HIS A 12 2.57 1.40 -8.54
CA HIS A 12 3.67 0.52 -8.17
C HIS A 12 4.00 0.75 -6.71
N TRP A 13 3.55 -0.15 -5.85
CA TRP A 13 3.77 -0.03 -4.41
C TRP A 13 3.79 -1.39 -3.72
N VAL A 14 4.33 -1.40 -2.50
CA VAL A 14 4.39 -2.59 -1.66
C VAL A 14 3.99 -2.25 -0.23
N LEU A 15 3.14 -3.08 0.36
CA LEU A 15 2.94 -3.14 1.81
C LEU A 15 3.95 -4.11 2.39
N GLN A 16 4.79 -3.64 3.31
CA GLN A 16 5.76 -4.46 4.01
C GLN A 16 5.53 -4.43 5.51
N ALA A 17 5.96 -5.48 6.19
CA ALA A 17 5.95 -5.56 7.64
C ALA A 17 7.25 -6.10 8.21
N SER A 18 7.51 -5.77 9.47
CA SER A 18 8.73 -6.15 10.16
C SER A 18 8.48 -6.39 11.65
N GLY A 19 9.22 -7.32 12.24
CA GLY A 19 9.27 -7.54 13.68
C GLY A 19 10.32 -6.67 14.39
N ASP A 20 11.39 -6.30 13.69
CA ASP A 20 12.61 -5.71 14.25
C ASP A 20 13.01 -4.35 13.62
N GLY A 21 12.36 -3.96 12.52
CA GLY A 21 12.66 -2.76 11.74
C GLY A 21 13.82 -2.90 10.76
N ALA A 22 14.56 -4.01 10.81
CA ALA A 22 15.71 -4.29 9.97
C ALA A 22 15.33 -5.22 8.80
N ALA A 23 14.67 -6.34 9.10
CA ALA A 23 14.20 -7.29 8.11
C ALA A 23 12.73 -6.99 7.74
N TRP A 24 12.46 -6.79 6.45
CA TRP A 24 11.13 -6.44 5.96
C TRP A 24 10.59 -7.54 5.04
N THR A 25 9.39 -8.02 5.36
CA THR A 25 8.64 -9.01 4.56
C THR A 25 7.62 -8.30 3.69
N ASP A 26 7.54 -8.66 2.41
CA ASP A 26 6.49 -8.19 1.50
C ASP A 26 5.16 -8.88 1.84
N LEU A 27 4.15 -8.10 2.26
CA LEU A 27 2.80 -8.59 2.54
C LEU A 27 1.90 -8.52 1.31
N SER A 28 2.04 -7.46 0.50
CA SER A 28 1.30 -7.30 -0.76
C SER A 28 2.10 -6.47 -1.74
N VAL A 29 2.27 -6.98 -2.96
CA VAL A 29 3.08 -6.35 -4.02
C VAL A 29 2.17 -5.94 -5.17
N HIS A 30 2.15 -4.65 -5.48
CA HIS A 30 1.31 -4.05 -6.50
C HIS A 30 2.17 -3.56 -7.67
N ARG A 31 1.94 -4.12 -8.86
CA ARG A 31 2.62 -3.73 -10.10
C ARG A 31 1.57 -3.32 -11.12
N ALA A 32 1.62 -2.07 -11.59
CA ALA A 32 0.64 -1.48 -12.49
C ALA A 32 -0.82 -1.59 -11.97
N ASP A 33 -1.00 -1.50 -10.64
CA ASP A 33 -2.30 -1.69 -10.01
C ASP A 33 -3.29 -0.58 -10.40
N CYS A 34 -4.43 -1.03 -10.92
CA CYS A 34 -5.51 -0.22 -11.45
C CYS A 34 -6.76 -0.20 -10.56
N SER A 35 -6.67 -0.66 -9.31
CA SER A 35 -7.81 -0.74 -8.39
C SER A 35 -8.30 0.65 -7.96
N LEU A 36 -7.39 1.60 -7.78
CA LEU A 36 -7.69 3.00 -7.48
C LEU A 36 -7.57 3.88 -8.74
N ARG A 37 -8.70 4.30 -9.29
CA ARG A 37 -8.80 5.07 -10.54
C ARG A 37 -9.60 6.36 -10.42
N LYS A 38 -10.27 6.56 -9.29
CA LYS A 38 -11.12 7.73 -9.06
C LYS A 38 -10.69 8.47 -7.80
N PRO A 39 -10.73 9.80 -7.80
CA PRO A 39 -10.54 10.61 -6.60
C PRO A 39 -11.42 10.12 -5.44
N GLY A 40 -10.85 10.01 -4.24
CA GLY A 40 -11.58 9.61 -3.03
C GLY A 40 -12.00 8.14 -2.95
N GLN A 41 -11.67 7.33 -3.96
CA GLN A 41 -11.98 5.89 -3.98
C GLN A 41 -11.29 5.14 -2.84
N TYR A 42 -11.95 4.10 -2.34
CA TYR A 42 -11.38 3.15 -1.41
C TYR A 42 -11.14 1.79 -2.07
N ALA A 43 -10.09 1.12 -1.62
CA ALA A 43 -9.77 -0.26 -1.96
C ALA A 43 -9.16 -0.98 -0.76
N SER A 44 -9.34 -2.29 -0.71
CA SER A 44 -8.76 -3.18 0.29
C SER A 44 -8.10 -4.36 -0.43
N TRP A 45 -7.00 -4.84 0.14
CA TRP A 45 -6.26 -5.99 -0.38
C TRP A 45 -5.98 -6.93 0.78
N PRO A 46 -6.43 -8.19 0.72
CA PRO A 46 -6.19 -9.15 1.78
C PRO A 46 -4.73 -9.59 1.79
N VAL A 47 -4.15 -9.73 2.98
CA VAL A 47 -2.86 -10.42 3.16
C VAL A 47 -3.15 -11.90 3.31
N LEU A 48 -2.56 -12.73 2.45
CA LEU A 48 -2.82 -14.17 2.38
C LEU A 48 -1.54 -14.97 2.65
N GLY A 49 -1.70 -16.22 3.08
CA GLY A 49 -0.60 -17.17 3.25
C GLY A 49 0.15 -17.06 4.59
N PRO A 50 1.39 -17.57 4.68
CA PRO A 50 2.15 -17.62 5.93
C PRO A 50 2.37 -16.26 6.57
N SER A 51 2.52 -15.21 5.75
CA SER A 51 2.68 -13.84 6.22
C SER A 51 1.45 -13.32 6.98
N ALA A 52 0.25 -13.85 6.70
CA ALA A 52 -0.97 -13.47 7.43
C ALA A 52 -1.04 -14.09 8.85
N GLN A 53 -0.25 -15.12 9.12
CA GLN A 53 -0.19 -15.81 10.42
C GLN A 53 0.94 -15.30 11.31
N THR A 54 1.75 -14.37 10.81
CA THR A 54 2.90 -13.82 11.54
C THR A 54 2.50 -12.50 12.20
N ALA A 55 2.78 -12.37 13.49
CA ALA A 55 2.60 -11.11 14.19
C ALA A 55 3.76 -10.15 13.86
N TYR A 56 3.44 -9.00 13.28
CA TYR A 56 4.40 -7.93 12.99
C TYR A 56 4.16 -6.71 13.89
N ARG A 57 5.23 -5.95 14.13
CA ARG A 57 5.19 -4.74 14.97
C ARG A 57 5.22 -3.45 14.17
N LEU A 58 5.84 -3.50 13.00
CA LEU A 58 6.07 -2.36 12.13
C LEU A 58 5.48 -2.64 10.77
N PHE A 59 4.87 -1.62 10.19
CA PHE A 59 4.30 -1.66 8.85
C PHE A 59 4.75 -0.44 8.08
N ARG A 60 5.02 -0.60 6.80
CA ARG A 60 5.30 0.51 5.89
C ARG A 60 4.69 0.30 4.53
N LEU A 61 4.32 1.41 3.91
CA LEU A 61 3.88 1.47 2.53
C LEU A 61 4.96 2.16 1.72
N ARG A 62 5.41 1.55 0.62
CA ARG A 62 6.52 2.08 -0.18
C ARG A 62 6.16 2.11 -1.66
N LEU A 63 6.32 3.25 -2.31
CA LEU A 63 6.30 3.30 -3.78
C LEU A 63 7.51 2.54 -4.33
N THR A 64 7.27 1.76 -5.38
CA THR A 64 8.30 1.03 -6.13
C THR A 64 8.41 1.51 -7.57
N GLY A 65 7.64 2.53 -7.94
CA GLY A 65 7.65 3.18 -9.23
C GLY A 65 6.76 4.44 -9.20
N PRO A 66 6.66 5.17 -10.32
CA PRO A 66 5.96 6.43 -10.37
C PRO A 66 4.44 6.28 -10.21
N THR A 67 3.78 7.33 -9.72
CA THR A 67 2.32 7.52 -9.84
C THR A 67 1.93 7.84 -11.28
N THR A 68 0.63 7.97 -11.55
CA THR A 68 0.13 8.42 -12.87
C THR A 68 0.45 9.87 -13.19
N ASN A 69 0.93 10.67 -12.23
CA ASN A 69 1.33 12.05 -12.47
C ASN A 69 2.86 12.14 -12.57
N PRO A 70 3.43 12.42 -13.76
CA PRO A 70 4.88 12.49 -13.93
C PRO A 70 5.51 13.70 -13.21
N HIS A 71 4.75 14.75 -12.90
CA HIS A 71 5.24 15.92 -12.17
C HIS A 71 5.31 15.70 -10.66
N GLN A 72 4.52 14.75 -10.12
CA GLN A 72 4.55 14.30 -8.72
C GLN A 72 4.73 12.78 -8.65
N ALA A 73 5.75 12.30 -9.36
CA ALA A 73 5.95 10.87 -9.60
C ALA A 73 6.08 10.04 -8.31
N TYR A 74 6.56 10.61 -7.20
CA TYR A 74 6.85 9.87 -5.96
C TYR A 74 6.10 10.38 -4.73
N ALA A 75 5.00 11.10 -4.91
CA ALA A 75 4.06 11.35 -3.82
C ALA A 75 3.20 10.11 -3.59
N PHE A 76 2.95 9.73 -2.34
CA PHE A 76 1.99 8.67 -2.00
C PHE A 76 0.66 9.32 -1.55
N PRO A 77 -0.34 9.48 -2.44
CA PRO A 77 -1.52 10.31 -2.20
C PRO A 77 -2.58 9.51 -1.45
N LEU A 78 -2.64 9.77 -0.15
CA LEU A 78 -3.44 9.04 0.82
C LEU A 78 -4.17 9.99 1.75
N ALA A 79 -5.46 9.77 1.90
CA ALA A 79 -6.23 10.37 2.98
C ALA A 79 -6.36 9.42 4.19
N TYR A 80 -6.36 8.10 3.95
CA TYR A 80 -6.59 7.13 5.02
C TYR A 80 -6.03 5.75 4.69
N TRP A 81 -5.47 5.08 5.69
CA TRP A 81 -5.07 3.68 5.62
C TRP A 81 -5.28 2.99 6.97
N GLU A 82 -5.62 1.70 6.91
CA GLU A 82 -5.97 0.85 8.04
C GLU A 82 -5.45 -0.57 7.77
N ILE A 83 -5.07 -1.27 8.84
CA ILE A 83 -4.89 -2.72 8.85
C ILE A 83 -5.90 -3.27 9.86
N SER A 84 -6.62 -4.31 9.46
CA SER A 84 -7.50 -5.07 10.34
C SER A 84 -7.10 -6.54 10.35
N SER A 85 -7.30 -7.19 11.51
CA SER A 85 -7.15 -8.63 11.69
C SER A 85 -8.46 -9.18 12.23
N SER A 86 -9.05 -10.16 11.55
CA SER A 86 -10.18 -10.92 12.08
C SER A 86 -9.67 -11.88 13.16
N HIS A 87 -10.12 -11.69 14.41
CA HIS A 87 -9.97 -12.66 15.50
C HIS A 87 -11.14 -13.65 15.48
#